data_AF-X1L2C6-F1
#
_entry.id   AF-X1L2C6-F1
#
_cell.length_a   1.000
_cell.length_b   1.000
_cell.length_c   1.000
_cell.angle_alpha   90.00
_cell.angle_beta   90.00
_cell.angle_gamma   90.00
#
_symmetry.space_group_name_H-M   'P 1'
#
loop_
_entity.id
_entity.type
_entity.pdbx_description
1 polymer ?
#
loop_
_entity_poly.entity_id
_entity_poly.type
_entity_poly.pdbx_seq_one_letter_code
_entity_poly.pdbx_strand_id
1 'polypeptide(L)'
;IKFEKMAELYLENYSKPNKKSSRRDVTSINNLKPFFIGKYLHEITPLDMEKYKRGRQGQVSNATVNREVACLKHIFTKAIEWGIVKKNPGKKVKLLRERNTRLRYLDEKEIRRLHDACAEHLKPIVIVALNTGMWKEEILNLKWKDLDFRNKIIYILDTKN
;
A
#
# COMPACT_ATOMS: atom_id res chain seq x y z
N ILE A 1 7.39 12.85 23.16
CA ILE A 1 6.08 12.25 22.81
C ILE A 1 6.22 10.72 22.72
N LYS A 2 5.20 9.97 23.13
CA LYS A 2 5.15 8.50 22.97
C LYS A 2 4.80 8.10 21.54
N PHE A 3 5.16 6.87 21.17
CA PHE A 3 4.92 6.33 19.82
C PHE A 3 3.44 6.36 19.42
N GLU A 4 2.54 5.88 20.27
CA GLU A 4 1.12 5.81 19.97
C GLU A 4 0.52 7.19 19.68
N LYS A 5 0.90 8.19 20.48
CA LYS A 5 0.41 9.56 20.29
C LYS A 5 0.96 10.18 19.01
N MET A 6 2.22 9.91 18.68
CA MET A 6 2.79 10.35 17.41
C MET A 6 2.13 9.66 16.21
N ALA A 7 1.81 8.37 16.32
CA ALA A 7 1.15 7.61 15.26
C ALA A 7 -0.27 8.13 14.99
N GLU A 8 -1.01 8.53 16.03
CA GLU A 8 -2.30 9.22 15.92
C GLU A 8 -2.16 10.55 15.18
N LEU A 9 -1.24 11.43 15.62
CA LEU A 9 -0.98 12.70 14.95
C LEU A 9 -0.61 12.51 13.47
N TYR A 10 0.23 11.51 13.19
CA TYR A 10 0.60 11.15 11.82
C TYR A 10 -0.62 10.75 10.97
N LEU A 11 -1.53 9.95 11.53
CA LEU A 11 -2.73 9.50 10.82
C LEU A 11 -3.71 10.65 10.57
N GLU A 12 -3.95 11.48 11.58
CA GLU A 12 -4.93 12.56 11.54
C GLU A 12 -4.47 13.74 10.69
N ASN A 13 -3.24 14.21 10.90
CA ASN A 13 -2.78 15.47 10.31
C ASN A 13 -2.07 15.28 8.97
N TYR A 14 -1.68 14.05 8.63
CA TYR A 14 -0.98 13.79 7.37
C TYR A 14 -1.57 12.65 6.55
N SER A 15 -1.69 11.43 7.09
CA SER A 15 -2.05 10.27 6.27
C SER A 15 -3.47 10.35 5.72
N LYS A 16 -4.48 10.52 6.58
CA LYS A 16 -5.89 10.55 6.17
C LYS A 16 -6.22 11.72 5.23
N PRO A 17 -5.74 12.97 5.47
CA PRO A 17 -6.07 14.09 4.59
C PRO A 17 -5.35 14.03 3.24
N ASN A 18 -4.11 13.51 3.18
CA ASN A 18 -3.26 13.65 2.00
C ASN A 18 -3.13 12.36 1.17
N LYS A 19 -3.43 11.18 1.73
CA LYS A 19 -3.22 9.90 1.03
C LYS A 19 -4.52 9.18 0.71
N LYS A 20 -4.79 8.96 -0.59
CA LYS A 20 -5.82 8.01 -1.08
C LYS A 20 -5.64 6.61 -0.49
N SER A 21 -4.42 6.20 -0.12
CA SER A 21 -4.13 4.88 0.47
C SER A 21 -3.83 4.88 1.98
N SER A 22 -4.38 5.83 2.74
CA SER A 22 -4.20 5.97 4.20
C SER A 22 -4.55 4.69 4.98
N ARG A 23 -5.51 3.88 4.49
CA ARG A 23 -5.86 2.58 5.11
C ARG A 23 -4.65 1.66 5.30
N ARG A 24 -3.66 1.69 4.40
CA ARG A 24 -2.44 0.88 4.53
C ARG A 24 -1.52 1.38 5.65
N ASP A 25 -1.48 2.68 5.88
CA ASP A 25 -0.73 3.26 7.00
C ASP A 25 -1.37 2.83 8.33
N VAL A 26 -2.71 2.80 8.40
CA VAL A 26 -3.43 2.29 9.59
C VAL A 26 -3.06 0.84 9.87
N THR A 27 -3.08 -0.05 8.88
CA THR A 27 -2.67 -1.45 9.04
C THR A 27 -1.22 -1.55 9.53
N SER A 28 -0.32 -0.77 8.93
CA SER A 28 1.11 -0.76 9.31
C SER A 28 1.28 -0.32 10.76
N ILE A 29 0.59 0.75 11.18
CA ILE A 29 0.64 1.27 12.56
C ILE A 29 0.06 0.27 13.54
N ASN A 30 -1.03 -0.42 13.21
CA ASN A 30 -1.60 -1.46 14.07
C ASN A 30 -0.62 -2.62 14.29
N ASN A 31 0.19 -2.97 13.28
CA ASN A 31 1.23 -4.00 13.42
C ASN A 31 2.48 -3.49 14.16
N LEU A 32 2.75 -2.18 14.13
CA LEU A 32 3.87 -1.56 14.85
C LEU A 32 3.54 -1.35 16.34
N LYS A 33 2.29 -1.01 16.67
CA LYS A 33 1.82 -0.69 18.02
C LYS A 33 2.24 -1.72 19.07
N PRO A 34 2.01 -3.04 18.91
CA PRO A 34 2.36 -4.04 19.92
C PRO A 34 3.84 -4.03 20.33
N PHE A 35 4.75 -3.63 19.43
CA PHE A 35 6.19 -3.62 19.70
C PHE A 35 6.70 -2.28 20.25
N PHE A 36 6.05 -1.17 19.88
CA PHE A 36 6.54 0.18 20.20
C PHE A 36 5.65 0.95 21.20
N ILE A 37 4.51 0.41 21.59
CA ILE A 37 3.60 1.05 22.55
C ILE A 37 4.33 1.39 23.87
N GLY A 38 4.06 2.57 24.40
CA GLY A 38 4.66 3.03 25.66
C GLY A 38 6.07 3.60 25.52
N LYS A 39 6.80 3.30 24.43
CA LYS A 39 8.12 3.89 24.16
C LYS A 39 7.98 5.35 23.72
N TYR A 40 8.88 6.18 24.20
CA TYR A 40 9.08 7.52 23.66
C TYR A 40 9.83 7.45 22.32
N LEU A 41 9.55 8.41 21.43
CA LEU A 41 10.19 8.46 20.11
C LEU A 41 11.72 8.52 20.17
N HIS A 42 12.29 9.17 21.21
CA HIS A 42 13.74 9.28 21.38
C HIS A 42 14.38 7.99 21.91
N GLU A 43 13.59 7.07 22.47
CA GLU A 43 14.06 5.76 22.94
C GLU A 43 14.08 4.72 21.82
N ILE A 44 13.36 4.97 20.72
CA ILE A 44 13.33 4.06 19.58
C ILE A 44 14.66 4.17 18.83
N THR A 45 15.42 3.10 18.85
CA THR A 45 16.74 3.02 18.21
C THR A 45 16.70 2.27 16.88
N PRO A 46 17.74 2.39 16.03
CA PRO A 46 17.87 1.55 14.85
C PRO A 46 17.85 0.04 15.19
N LEU A 47 18.38 -0.34 16.37
CA LEU A 47 18.39 -1.71 16.84
C LEU A 47 16.96 -2.22 17.13
N ASP A 48 16.08 -1.38 17.69
CA ASP A 48 14.68 -1.75 17.90
C ASP A 48 13.96 -2.03 16.57
N MET A 49 14.26 -1.24 15.53
CA MET A 49 13.70 -1.48 14.19
C MET A 49 14.20 -2.79 13.57
N GLU A 50 15.48 -3.14 13.76
CA GLU A 50 16.03 -4.42 13.31
C GLU A 50 15.44 -5.60 14.11
N LYS A 51 15.23 -5.44 15.42
CA LYS A 51 14.53 -6.42 16.26
C LYS A 51 13.08 -6.63 15.78
N TYR A 52 12.36 -5.55 15.50
CA TYR A 52 11.00 -5.62 14.94
C TYR A 52 11.00 -6.38 13.60
N LYS A 53 11.89 -6.02 12.67
CA LYS A 53 12.03 -6.73 11.39
C LYS A 53 12.24 -8.21 11.60
N ARG A 54 13.23 -8.59 12.43
CA ARG A 54 13.55 -10.00 12.69
C ARG A 54 12.35 -10.75 13.29
N GLY A 55 11.61 -10.12 14.20
CA GLY A 55 10.40 -10.73 14.78
C GLY A 55 9.28 -10.94 13.78
N ARG A 56 9.15 -10.05 12.78
CA ARG A 56 8.13 -10.16 11.72
C ARG A 56 8.54 -11.05 10.55
N GLN A 57 9.84 -11.24 10.33
CA GLN A 57 10.34 -12.15 9.31
C GLN A 57 9.86 -13.57 9.58
N GLY A 58 9.38 -14.24 8.53
CA GLY A 58 8.82 -15.59 8.62
C GLY A 58 7.33 -15.62 9.01
N GLN A 59 6.81 -14.58 9.67
CA GLN A 59 5.37 -14.46 9.93
C GLN A 59 4.61 -13.89 8.73
N VAL A 60 5.24 -12.96 8.01
CA VAL A 60 4.67 -12.30 6.83
C VAL A 60 5.72 -12.17 5.72
N SER A 61 5.27 -11.81 4.51
CA SER A 61 6.18 -11.54 3.39
C SER A 61 7.16 -10.41 3.72
N ASN A 62 8.37 -10.47 3.16
CA ASN A 62 9.37 -9.39 3.29
C ASN A 62 8.81 -8.04 2.83
N ALA A 63 7.95 -8.03 1.80
CA ALA A 63 7.30 -6.82 1.30
C ALA A 63 6.32 -6.23 2.33
N THR A 64 5.66 -7.06 3.15
CA THR A 64 4.81 -6.58 4.26
C THR A 64 5.66 -5.93 5.34
N VAL A 65 6.74 -6.60 5.79
CA VAL A 65 7.66 -6.03 6.79
C VAL A 65 8.26 -4.72 6.30
N ASN A 66 8.67 -4.66 5.03
CA ASN A 66 9.24 -3.44 4.44
C ASN A 66 8.24 -2.29 4.42
N ARG A 67 6.96 -2.55 4.16
CA ARG A 67 5.90 -1.52 4.22
C ARG A 67 5.69 -1.00 5.64
N GLU A 68 5.68 -1.90 6.63
CA GLU A 68 5.61 -1.53 8.06
C GLU A 68 6.79 -0.64 8.45
N VAL A 69 8.01 -1.05 8.10
CA VAL A 69 9.24 -0.29 8.37
C VAL A 69 9.27 1.04 7.62
N ALA A 70 8.83 1.08 6.36
CA ALA A 70 8.74 2.31 5.58
C ALA A 70 7.73 3.30 6.20
N CYS A 71 6.59 2.81 6.69
CA CYS A 71 5.63 3.61 7.43
C CYS A 71 6.28 4.20 8.69
N LEU A 72 6.97 3.38 9.49
CA LEU A 72 7.68 3.84 10.69
C LEU A 72 8.73 4.91 10.37
N LYS A 73 9.54 4.70 9.32
CA LYS A 73 10.51 5.71 8.85
C LYS A 73 9.84 7.03 8.50
N HIS A 74 8.69 6.98 7.84
CA HIS A 74 7.97 8.19 7.44
C HIS A 74 7.31 8.91 8.62
N ILE A 75 6.83 8.18 9.62
CA ILE A 75 6.39 8.76 10.90
C ILE A 75 7.52 9.58 11.52
N PHE A 76 8.75 9.04 11.55
CA PHE A 76 9.91 9.80 12.04
C PHE A 76 10.27 11.00 11.17
N THR A 77 10.14 10.89 9.84
CA THR A 77 10.34 12.05 8.95
C THR A 77 9.34 13.16 9.28
N LYS A 78 8.06 12.84 9.44
CA LYS A 78 7.04 13.82 9.84
C LYS A 78 7.25 14.36 11.24
N ALA A 79 7.70 13.54 12.18
CA ALA A 79 8.06 14.00 13.52
C ALA A 79 9.22 15.02 13.49
N ILE A 80 10.16 14.91 12.54
CA ILE A 80 11.22 15.91 12.34
C ILE A 80 10.64 17.19 11.75
N GLU A 81 9.85 17.08 10.69
CA GLU A 81 9.21 18.25 10.04
C GLU A 81 8.34 19.05 11.03
N TRP A 82 7.69 18.36 11.97
CA TRP A 82 6.88 18.97 13.02
C TRP A 82 7.68 19.42 14.26
N GLY A 83 9.02 19.34 14.21
CA GLY A 83 9.89 19.79 15.31
C GLY A 83 9.85 18.93 16.58
N ILE A 84 9.29 17.71 16.51
CA ILE A 84 9.10 16.81 17.67
C ILE A 84 10.39 16.05 18.00
N VAL A 85 11.13 15.60 16.99
CA VAL A 85 12.42 14.91 17.14
C VAL A 85 13.47 15.49 16.22
N LYS A 86 14.74 15.34 16.59
CA LYS A 86 15.87 15.89 15.83
C LYS A 86 16.44 14.93 14.78
N LYS A 87 16.23 13.62 14.94
CA LYS A 87 16.87 12.58 14.12
C LYS A 87 15.92 11.43 13.83
N ASN A 88 16.07 10.83 12.65
CA ASN A 88 15.33 9.64 12.22
C ASN A 88 16.23 8.40 12.42
N PRO A 89 15.95 7.53 13.41
CA PRO A 89 16.75 6.33 13.66
C PRO A 89 16.69 5.34 12.48
N GLY A 90 15.60 5.36 11.71
CA GLY A 90 15.38 4.46 10.59
C GLY A 90 16.11 4.83 9.30
N LYS A 91 16.80 5.98 9.24
CA LYS A 91 17.47 6.43 8.00
C LYS A 91 18.47 5.40 7.47
N LYS A 92 19.20 4.70 8.35
CA LYS A 92 20.21 3.69 7.98
C LYS A 92 19.71 2.24 7.99
N VAL A 93 18.48 1.99 8.45
CA VAL A 93 17.92 0.63 8.53
C VAL A 93 17.62 0.13 7.12
N LYS A 94 18.30 -0.93 6.67
CA LYS A 94 18.09 -1.45 5.30
C LYS A 94 16.77 -2.23 5.23
N LEU A 95 16.09 -2.14 4.10
CA LEU A 95 14.90 -2.97 3.84
C LEU A 95 15.32 -4.41 3.54
N LEU A 96 14.42 -5.36 3.80
CA LEU A 96 14.61 -6.76 3.48
C LEU A 96 14.58 -6.98 1.98
N ARG A 97 15.32 -7.98 1.49
CA ARG A 97 15.29 -8.36 0.08
C ARG A 97 13.92 -8.95 -0.27
N GLU A 98 13.21 -8.29 -1.18
CA GLU A 98 11.95 -8.79 -1.73
C GLU A 98 12.25 -9.74 -2.89
N ARG A 99 11.71 -10.96 -2.84
CA ARG A 99 11.73 -11.87 -3.99
C ARG A 99 10.53 -11.52 -4.88
N ASN A 100 10.65 -10.46 -5.66
CA ASN A 100 9.67 -10.12 -6.69
C ASN A 100 9.77 -11.15 -7.82
N THR A 101 8.97 -12.20 -7.74
CA THR A 101 8.90 -13.28 -8.73
C THR A 101 7.40 -13.56 -8.92
N ARG A 102 6.77 -13.49 -10.09
CA ARG A 102 7.16 -13.27 -11.50
C ARG A 102 6.00 -12.50 -12.15
N LEU A 103 6.26 -11.66 -13.16
CA LEU A 103 5.23 -11.26 -14.11
C LEU A 103 4.80 -12.52 -14.87
N ARG A 104 3.63 -13.07 -14.52
CA ARG A 104 2.94 -14.12 -15.27
C ARG A 104 1.75 -13.48 -15.96
N TYR A 105 1.60 -13.73 -17.24
CA TYR A 105 0.41 -13.39 -18.03
C TYR A 105 -0.34 -14.68 -18.39
N LEU A 106 -1.62 -14.54 -18.70
CA LEU A 106 -2.43 -15.64 -19.21
C LEU A 106 -2.07 -15.89 -20.67
N ASP A 107 -1.93 -17.14 -21.06
CA ASP A 107 -1.90 -17.50 -22.48
C ASP A 107 -3.32 -17.50 -23.09
N GLU A 108 -3.43 -17.61 -24.41
CA GLU A 108 -4.74 -17.60 -25.08
C GLU A 108 -5.68 -18.73 -24.64
N LYS A 109 -5.14 -19.92 -24.33
CA LYS A 109 -5.95 -21.05 -23.86
C LYS A 109 -6.46 -20.78 -22.45
N GLU A 110 -5.64 -20.18 -21.59
CA GLU A 110 -6.01 -19.76 -20.25
C GLU A 110 -7.04 -18.62 -20.27
N ILE A 111 -6.93 -17.68 -21.21
CA ILE A 111 -7.94 -16.62 -21.42
C ILE A 111 -9.30 -17.23 -21.78
N ARG A 112 -9.33 -18.16 -22.73
CA ARG A 112 -10.58 -18.87 -23.11
C ARG A 112 -11.18 -19.61 -21.91
N ARG A 113 -10.37 -20.36 -21.18
CA ARG A 113 -10.79 -21.06 -19.96
C ARG A 113 -11.31 -20.11 -18.88
N LEU A 114 -10.68 -18.94 -18.70
CA LEU A 114 -11.14 -17.92 -17.77
C LEU A 114 -12.51 -17.40 -18.19
N HIS A 115 -12.67 -17.01 -19.45
CA HIS A 115 -13.93 -16.50 -19.99
C HIS A 115 -15.08 -17.50 -19.80
N ASP A 116 -14.84 -18.77 -20.12
CA ASP A 116 -15.88 -19.82 -20.05
C ASP A 116 -16.26 -20.17 -18.61
N ALA A 117 -15.33 -20.02 -17.66
CA ALA A 117 -15.56 -20.24 -16.23
C ALA A 117 -16.14 -19.00 -15.51
N CYS A 118 -16.13 -17.82 -16.14
CA CYS A 118 -16.67 -16.61 -15.51
C CYS A 118 -18.20 -16.65 -15.41
N ALA A 119 -18.73 -16.23 -14.26
CA ALA A 119 -20.15 -15.94 -14.13
C ALA A 119 -20.58 -14.82 -15.10
N GLU A 120 -21.82 -14.85 -15.56
CA GLU A 120 -22.35 -13.93 -16.58
C GLU A 120 -22.09 -12.45 -16.26
N HIS A 121 -22.25 -12.04 -14.99
CA HIS A 121 -22.02 -10.67 -14.57
C HIS A 121 -20.53 -10.25 -14.57
N LEU A 122 -19.58 -11.20 -14.56
CA LEU A 122 -18.14 -10.93 -14.60
C LEU A 122 -17.59 -10.91 -16.02
N LYS A 123 -18.24 -11.59 -16.98
CA LYS A 123 -17.75 -11.68 -18.36
C LYS A 123 -17.49 -10.30 -19.00
N PRO A 124 -18.39 -9.31 -18.91
CA PRO A 124 -18.14 -7.99 -19.49
C PRO A 124 -16.90 -7.30 -18.91
N ILE A 125 -16.69 -7.42 -17.58
CA ILE A 125 -15.54 -6.84 -16.88
C ILE A 125 -14.24 -7.48 -17.37
N VAL A 126 -14.21 -8.81 -17.50
CA VAL A 126 -13.04 -9.55 -17.98
C VAL A 126 -12.75 -9.24 -19.44
N ILE A 127 -13.77 -9.15 -20.29
CA ILE A 127 -13.62 -8.79 -21.71
C ILE A 127 -13.00 -7.38 -21.83
N VAL A 128 -13.52 -6.40 -21.09
CA VAL A 128 -12.94 -5.04 -21.10
C VAL A 128 -11.50 -5.07 -20.62
N ALA A 129 -11.20 -5.76 -19.52
CA ALA A 129 -9.83 -5.85 -18.97
C ALA A 129 -8.84 -6.44 -19.99
N LEU A 130 -9.23 -7.53 -20.67
CA LEU A 130 -8.38 -8.21 -21.65
C LEU A 130 -8.14 -7.38 -22.92
N ASN A 131 -9.14 -6.61 -23.36
CA ASN A 131 -9.05 -5.84 -24.61
C ASN A 131 -8.44 -4.44 -24.44
N THR A 132 -8.55 -3.84 -23.25
CA THR A 132 -8.15 -2.44 -23.02
C THR A 132 -6.92 -2.29 -22.14
N GLY A 133 -6.55 -3.33 -21.38
CA GLY A 133 -5.48 -3.25 -20.39
C GLY A 133 -5.79 -2.33 -19.20
N MET A 134 -7.04 -1.90 -19.04
CA MET A 134 -7.48 -1.04 -17.94
C MET A 134 -7.29 -1.72 -16.58
N TRP A 135 -7.04 -0.90 -15.55
CA TRP A 135 -6.95 -1.39 -14.19
C TRP A 135 -8.33 -1.80 -13.70
N LYS A 136 -8.40 -2.87 -12.90
CA LYS A 136 -9.67 -3.38 -12.36
C LYS A 136 -10.54 -2.28 -11.72
N GLU A 137 -9.94 -1.41 -10.92
CA GLU A 137 -10.69 -0.32 -10.26
C GLU A 137 -11.19 0.74 -11.25
N GLU A 138 -10.52 0.95 -12.39
CA GLU A 138 -11.02 1.86 -13.44
C GLU A 138 -12.25 1.26 -14.12
N ILE A 139 -12.20 -0.04 -14.43
CA ILE A 139 -13.33 -0.75 -15.04
C ILE A 139 -14.54 -0.75 -14.10
N LEU A 140 -14.33 -1.02 -12.81
CA LEU A 140 -15.40 -1.08 -11.81
C LEU A 140 -16.03 0.29 -11.51
N ASN A 141 -15.33 1.40 -11.75
CA ASN A 141 -15.84 2.76 -11.53
C ASN A 141 -16.38 3.42 -12.81
N LEU A 142 -16.30 2.74 -13.95
CA LEU A 142 -16.71 3.28 -15.24
C LEU A 142 -18.22 3.55 -15.28
N LYS A 143 -18.62 4.72 -15.78
CA LYS A 143 -20.03 5.10 -15.94
C LYS A 143 -20.36 5.24 -17.42
N TRP A 144 -21.65 5.11 -17.77
CA TRP A 144 -22.12 5.27 -19.15
C TRP A 144 -21.74 6.60 -19.80
N LYS A 145 -21.66 7.68 -19.01
CA LYS A 145 -21.23 9.00 -19.47
C LYS A 145 -19.75 9.08 -19.88
N ASP A 146 -18.95 8.10 -19.44
CA ASP A 146 -17.52 8.02 -19.73
C ASP A 146 -17.26 7.23 -21.03
N LEU A 147 -18.33 6.76 -21.71
CA LEU A 147 -18.29 5.98 -22.94
C LEU A 147 -18.80 6.80 -24.12
N ASP A 148 -17.93 7.01 -25.11
CA ASP A 148 -18.32 7.54 -26.41
C ASP A 148 -18.33 6.41 -27.43
N PHE A 149 -19.50 5.82 -27.64
CA PHE A 149 -19.68 4.73 -28.61
C PHE A 149 -19.54 5.18 -30.06
N ARG A 150 -19.73 6.48 -30.37
CA ARG A 150 -19.58 7.00 -31.73
C ARG A 150 -18.12 7.06 -32.11
N ASN A 151 -17.30 7.56 -31.20
CA ASN A 151 -15.86 7.70 -31.40
C ASN A 151 -15.06 6.47 -30.91
N LYS A 152 -15.72 5.49 -30.27
CA LYS A 152 -15.11 4.29 -29.66
C LYS A 152 -14.06 4.64 -28.59
N ILE A 153 -14.38 5.62 -27.75
CA ILE A 153 -13.49 6.13 -26.70
C ILE A 153 -14.06 5.79 -25.31
N ILE A 154 -13.15 5.41 -24.41
CA ILE A 154 -13.40 5.28 -22.96
C ILE A 154 -12.61 6.39 -22.26
N TYR A 155 -13.30 7.28 -21.56
CA TYR A 155 -12.68 8.34 -20.77
C TYR A 155 -12.38 7.85 -19.35
N ILE A 156 -11.12 7.98 -18.90
CA ILE A 156 -10.70 7.60 -17.55
C ILE A 156 -10.40 8.88 -16.77
N LEU A 157 -11.29 9.24 -15.86
CA LEU A 157 -11.27 10.55 -15.18
C LEU A 157 -10.44 10.58 -13.89
N ASP A 158 -10.30 9.44 -13.20
CA ASP A 158 -9.59 9.38 -11.91
C ASP A 158 -8.64 8.19 -11.90
N THR A 159 -7.40 8.42 -12.32
CA THR A 159 -6.34 7.42 -12.30
C THR A 159 -5.59 7.47 -10.97
N LYS A 160 -5.17 6.31 -10.48
CA LYS A 160 -4.41 6.19 -9.24
C LYS A 160 -2.92 6.38 -9.51
N ASN A 161 -2.53 7.56 -10.00
CA ASN A 161 -1.13 8.01 -10.05
C ASN A 161 -0.95 9.27 -9.20
#